data_AF-F8P8Q5-F1
#
_entry.id   AF-F8P8Q5-F1
#
_cell.length_a   1.000
_cell.length_b   1.000
_cell.length_c   1.000
_cell.angle_alpha   90.00
_cell.angle_beta   90.00
_cell.angle_gamma   90.00
#
_symmetry.space_group_name_H-M   'P 1'
#
loop_
_entity.id
_entity.type
_entity.pdbx_description
1 polymer ?
#
loop_
_entity_poly.entity_id
_entity_poly.type
_entity_poly.pdbx_seq_one_letter_code
_entity_poly.pdbx_strand_id
1 'polypeptide(L)'
;MDHLEDGASIWRLRNSSRPKPVPEAVLRDVKRALKLLHENRFVFGDLRDTNVVSSKEQGFLVDFDWAGKEGEDRYPAALNENNKWHAEVRAHAVMSKAHDDYQFEQLEAQL
;
A
#
# COMPACT_ATOMS: atom_id res chain seq x y z
N MET A 1 -5.16 5.80 -17.09
CA MET A 1 -5.64 5.10 -15.87
C MET A 1 -6.71 4.15 -16.33
N ASP A 2 -6.51 2.85 -16.11
CA ASP A 2 -7.46 1.84 -16.54
C ASP A 2 -8.69 1.85 -15.63
N HIS A 3 -9.86 1.63 -16.20
CA HIS A 3 -11.10 1.54 -15.44
C HIS A 3 -11.27 0.11 -14.90
N LEU A 4 -11.41 -0.02 -13.58
CA LEU A 4 -11.69 -1.27 -12.90
C LEU A 4 -13.20 -1.34 -12.59
N GLU A 5 -13.95 -2.05 -13.44
CA GLU A 5 -15.44 -2.10 -13.38
C GLU A 5 -16.00 -2.52 -12.01
N ASP A 6 -15.31 -3.43 -11.32
CA ASP A 6 -15.66 -3.95 -9.99
C ASP A 6 -14.66 -3.53 -8.90
N GLY A 7 -13.83 -2.51 -9.19
CA GLY A 7 -12.77 -2.04 -8.31
C GLY A 7 -13.27 -1.57 -6.96
N ALA A 8 -12.81 -2.21 -5.89
CA ALA A 8 -13.04 -1.77 -4.52
C ALA A 8 -11.75 -1.81 -3.71
N SER A 9 -11.48 -0.75 -2.93
CA SER A 9 -10.37 -0.79 -1.99
C SER A 9 -10.59 -1.87 -0.93
N ILE A 10 -9.51 -2.40 -0.36
CA ILE A 10 -9.61 -3.34 0.77
C ILE A 10 -10.43 -2.72 1.91
N TRP A 11 -10.20 -1.43 2.19
CA TRP A 11 -11.00 -0.70 3.18
C TRP A 11 -12.50 -0.77 2.87
N ARG A 12 -12.90 -0.55 1.61
CA ARG A 12 -14.32 -0.60 1.20
C ARG A 12 -14.90 -2.02 1.27
N LEU A 13 -14.11 -3.04 0.92
CA LEU A 13 -14.53 -4.43 1.03
C LEU A 13 -14.86 -4.79 2.49
N ARG A 14 -14.05 -4.32 3.44
CA ARG A 14 -14.19 -4.60 4.88
C ARG A 14 -15.27 -3.77 5.56
N ASN A 15 -15.41 -2.49 5.18
CA ASN A 15 -16.25 -1.52 5.90
C ASN A 15 -17.59 -1.21 5.21
N SER A 16 -18.01 -2.02 4.24
CA SER A 16 -19.33 -1.87 3.61
C SER A 16 -20.46 -2.49 4.46
N SER A 17 -21.71 -2.17 4.14
CA SER A 17 -22.89 -2.76 4.81
C SER A 17 -22.98 -4.29 4.67
N ARG A 18 -22.26 -4.87 3.70
CA ARG A 18 -22.08 -6.32 3.53
C ARG A 18 -20.59 -6.59 3.25
N PRO A 19 -19.77 -6.74 4.31
CA PRO A 19 -18.34 -6.98 4.16
C PRO A 19 -18.07 -8.19 3.26
N LYS A 20 -17.07 -8.06 2.39
CA LYS A 20 -16.61 -9.13 1.51
C LYS A 20 -15.22 -9.57 1.94
N PRO A 21 -14.90 -10.87 1.89
CA PRO A 21 -13.54 -11.33 2.12
C PRO A 21 -12.62 -10.74 1.05
N VAL A 22 -11.38 -10.46 1.42
CA VAL A 22 -10.33 -10.09 0.47
C VAL A 22 -9.79 -11.38 -0.14
N PRO A 23 -9.84 -11.55 -1.48
CA PRO A 23 -9.24 -12.73 -2.11
C PRO A 23 -7.73 -12.81 -1.83
N GLU A 24 -7.21 -13.99 -1.52
CA GLU A 24 -5.78 -14.22 -1.25
C GLU A 24 -4.87 -13.73 -2.39
N ALA A 25 -5.39 -13.82 -3.62
CA ALA A 25 -4.73 -13.35 -4.84
C ALA A 25 -4.39 -11.85 -4.80
N VAL A 26 -5.18 -11.04 -4.09
CA VAL A 26 -4.94 -9.60 -3.93
C VAL A 26 -3.62 -9.35 -3.21
N LEU A 27 -3.40 -9.98 -2.05
CA LEU A 27 -2.16 -9.81 -1.29
C LEU A 27 -0.94 -10.34 -2.05
N ARG A 28 -1.10 -11.48 -2.75
CA ARG A 28 -0.04 -12.03 -3.59
C ARG A 28 0.37 -11.04 -4.69
N ASP A 29 -0.59 -10.39 -5.34
CA ASP A 29 -0.31 -9.44 -6.43
C ASP A 29 0.26 -8.12 -5.89
N VAL A 30 -0.21 -7.65 -4.73
CA VAL A 30 0.42 -6.51 -4.01
C VAL A 30 1.87 -6.81 -3.66
N LYS A 31 2.16 -7.99 -3.10
CA LYS A 31 3.55 -8.39 -2.77
C LYS A 31 4.44 -8.44 -4.00
N ARG A 32 3.91 -8.91 -5.13
CA ARG A 32 4.61 -8.87 -6.42
C ARG A 32 4.86 -7.45 -6.92
N ALA A 33 3.88 -6.55 -6.78
CA ALA A 33 4.02 -5.16 -7.17
C ALA A 33 5.08 -4.42 -6.33
N LEU A 34 5.08 -4.62 -5.01
CA LEU A 34 6.11 -4.09 -4.10
C LEU A 34 7.50 -4.61 -4.48
N LYS A 35 7.63 -5.92 -4.72
CA LYS A 35 8.88 -6.52 -5.18
C LYS A 35 9.39 -5.86 -6.46
N LEU A 36 8.51 -5.62 -7.45
CA LEU A 36 8.87 -4.95 -8.69
C LEU A 36 9.36 -3.52 -8.46
N LEU A 37 8.69 -2.75 -7.61
CA LEU A 37 9.14 -1.40 -7.22
C LEU A 37 10.53 -1.46 -6.57
N HIS A 38 10.69 -2.37 -5.61
CA HIS A 38 11.91 -2.52 -4.83
C HIS A 38 13.11 -2.93 -5.69
N GLU A 39 12.92 -3.86 -6.63
CA GLU A 39 13.93 -4.25 -7.62
C GLU A 39 14.40 -3.06 -8.48
N ASN A 40 13.51 -2.09 -8.70
CA ASN A 40 13.80 -0.85 -9.44
C ASN A 40 14.17 0.33 -8.53
N ARG A 41 14.49 0.08 -7.25
CA ARG A 41 14.87 1.08 -6.24
C ARG A 41 13.79 2.10 -5.90
N PHE A 42 12.51 1.75 -6.06
CA PHE A 42 11.37 2.55 -5.61
C PHE A 42 10.76 1.97 -4.34
N VAL A 43 10.18 2.85 -3.54
CA VAL A 43 9.36 2.59 -2.36
C VAL A 43 7.97 3.13 -2.69
N PHE A 44 6.93 2.37 -2.39
CA PHE A 44 5.54 2.81 -2.60
C PHE A 44 5.15 3.89 -1.58
N GLY A 45 5.58 3.72 -0.33
CA GLY A 45 5.55 4.75 0.71
C GLY A 45 4.21 4.85 1.43
N ASP A 46 3.08 4.73 0.73
CA ASP A 46 1.74 4.88 1.30
C ASP A 46 0.90 3.59 1.23
N LEU A 47 1.50 2.47 1.64
CA LEU A 47 0.81 1.18 1.65
C LEU A 47 -0.20 1.10 2.80
N ARG A 48 -1.49 1.16 2.44
CA ARG A 48 -2.64 1.06 3.34
C ARG A 48 -3.80 0.34 2.64
N ASP A 49 -4.78 -0.12 3.41
CA ASP A 49 -5.96 -0.79 2.87
C ASP A 49 -6.84 0.09 1.96
N THR A 50 -6.72 1.42 2.08
CA THR A 50 -7.36 2.37 1.16
C THR A 50 -6.68 2.44 -0.20
N ASN A 51 -5.37 2.17 -0.26
CA ASN A 51 -4.53 2.33 -1.45
C ASN A 51 -4.24 0.99 -2.16
N VAL A 52 -4.94 -0.06 -1.73
CA VAL A 52 -4.97 -1.36 -2.40
C VAL A 52 -6.39 -1.62 -2.91
N VAL A 53 -6.53 -1.80 -4.21
CA VAL A 53 -7.80 -2.09 -4.89
C VAL A 53 -7.84 -3.55 -5.33
N SER A 54 -8.98 -4.21 -5.07
CA SER A 54 -9.33 -5.51 -5.61
C SER A 54 -10.28 -5.35 -6.80
N SER A 55 -9.99 -6.05 -7.90
CA SER A 55 -10.86 -6.15 -9.08
C SER A 55 -10.59 -7.48 -9.77
N LYS A 56 -11.64 -8.24 -10.11
CA LYS A 56 -11.53 -9.57 -10.76
C LYS A 56 -10.53 -10.51 -10.05
N GLU A 57 -10.54 -10.49 -8.72
CA GLU A 57 -9.62 -11.23 -7.82
C GLU A 57 -8.13 -10.83 -7.91
N GLN A 58 -7.81 -9.75 -8.62
CA GLN A 58 -6.46 -9.20 -8.70
C GLN A 58 -6.28 -8.01 -7.75
N GLY A 59 -5.05 -7.85 -7.26
CA GLY A 59 -4.66 -6.72 -6.41
C GLY A 59 -3.90 -5.64 -7.17
N PHE A 60 -4.24 -4.38 -6.91
CA PHE A 60 -3.63 -3.21 -7.52
C PHE A 60 -3.21 -2.20 -6.46
N LEU A 61 -1.99 -1.67 -6.59
CA LEU A 61 -1.58 -0.46 -5.88
C LEU A 61 -2.15 0.77 -6.61
N VAL A 62 -2.68 1.73 -5.87
CA VAL A 62 -3.19 3.01 -6.39
C VAL A 62 -2.74 4.15 -5.48
N ASP A 63 -2.82 5.40 -5.95
CA ASP A 63 -2.33 6.57 -5.21
C ASP A 63 -0.80 6.52 -5.00
N PHE A 64 -0.07 6.90 -6.06
CA PHE A 64 1.39 6.88 -6.12
C PHE A 64 2.01 8.24 -5.76
N ASP A 65 1.26 9.18 -5.17
CA ASP A 65 1.73 10.54 -4.91
C ASP A 65 2.91 10.58 -3.91
N TRP A 66 3.10 9.51 -3.12
CA TRP A 66 4.21 9.36 -2.17
C TRP A 66 5.31 8.43 -2.69
N ALA A 67 5.11 7.75 -3.82
CA ALA A 67 6.09 6.79 -4.29
C ALA A 67 7.39 7.52 -4.68
N GLY A 68 8.53 6.96 -4.29
CA GLY A 68 9.81 7.62 -4.42
C GLY A 68 10.98 6.65 -4.41
N LYS A 69 12.17 7.14 -4.76
CA LYS A 69 13.40 6.36 -4.76
C LYS A 69 13.89 6.11 -3.34
N GLU A 70 14.24 4.85 -3.08
CA GLU A 70 14.88 4.43 -1.83
C GLU A 70 16.17 5.23 -1.57
N GLY A 71 16.29 5.78 -0.36
CA GLY A 71 17.47 6.51 0.08
C GLY A 71 17.55 7.96 -0.42
N GLU A 72 16.65 8.39 -1.30
CA GLU A 72 16.67 9.71 -1.94
C GLU A 72 15.41 10.52 -1.59
N ASP A 73 14.24 9.98 -1.93
CA ASP A 73 12.97 10.66 -1.71
C ASP A 73 12.50 10.56 -0.25
N ARG A 74 11.64 11.49 0.14
CA ARG A 74 11.23 11.71 1.53
C ARG A 74 9.73 11.76 1.67
N TYR A 75 9.24 11.37 2.83
CA TYR A 75 7.83 11.52 3.16
C TYR A 75 7.40 12.99 3.20
N PRO A 76 6.12 13.29 2.87
CA PRO A 76 5.60 14.64 2.94
C PRO A 76 5.71 15.25 4.35
N ALA A 77 5.84 16.58 4.39
CA ALA A 77 5.83 17.34 5.65
C ALA A 77 4.54 17.16 6.45
N ALA A 78 3.43 16.95 5.73
CA ALA A 78 2.08 16.81 6.30
C ALA A 78 1.71 15.35 6.62
N LEU A 79 2.69 14.43 6.70
CA LEU A 79 2.43 13.05 7.07
C LEU A 79 1.76 12.98 8.46
N ASN A 80 0.62 12.28 8.53
CA ASN A 80 -0.04 12.02 9.81
C ASN A 80 0.69 10.89 10.55
N GLU A 81 1.51 11.26 11.54
CA GLU A 81 2.33 10.34 12.33
C GLU A 81 1.51 9.52 13.34
N ASN A 82 0.21 9.82 13.53
CA ASN A 82 -0.66 9.05 14.44
C ASN A 82 -1.10 7.70 13.86
N ASN A 83 -0.87 7.45 12.56
CA ASN A 83 -1.11 6.13 11.99
C ASN A 83 -0.03 5.13 12.43
N LYS A 84 -0.35 3.84 12.38
CA LYS A 84 0.63 2.78 12.66
C LYS A 84 1.57 2.61 11.48
N TRP A 85 2.63 3.39 11.45
CA TRP A 85 3.72 3.27 10.48
C TRP A 85 4.90 2.48 11.02
N HIS A 86 5.84 2.12 10.13
CA HIS A 86 7.17 1.68 10.56
C HIS A 86 7.83 2.76 11.45
N ALA A 87 8.60 2.34 12.45
CA ALA A 87 9.12 3.26 13.49
C ALA A 87 10.01 4.41 12.96
N GLU A 88 10.58 4.25 11.77
CA GLU A 88 11.42 5.26 11.11
C GLU A 88 10.64 6.20 10.16
N VAL A 89 9.35 5.92 9.92
CA VAL A 89 8.48 6.76 9.11
C VAL A 89 8.01 7.95 9.94
N ARG A 90 8.40 9.15 9.50
CA ARG A 90 7.99 10.43 10.06
C ARG A 90 8.08 11.50 8.98
N ALA A 91 7.53 12.69 9.24
CA ALA A 91 7.63 13.81 8.32
C ALA A 91 9.09 14.04 7.86
N HIS A 92 9.30 14.18 6.55
CA HIS A 92 10.61 14.34 5.92
C HIS A 92 11.63 13.19 6.10
N ALA A 93 11.26 12.06 6.70
CA ALA A 93 12.16 10.92 6.75
C ALA A 93 12.44 10.38 5.34
N VAL A 94 13.65 9.85 5.16
CA VAL A 94 14.05 9.21 3.90
C VAL A 94 13.28 7.90 3.75
N MET A 95 12.81 7.63 2.54
CA MET A 95 12.07 6.40 2.23
C MET A 95 13.01 5.20 2.17
N SER A 96 12.56 4.09 2.76
CA SER A 96 13.22 2.79 2.79
C SER A 96 12.23 1.70 2.40
N LYS A 97 12.69 0.67 1.68
CA LYS A 97 11.85 -0.48 1.31
C LYS A 97 11.27 -1.21 2.53
N ALA A 98 12.01 -1.21 3.63
CA ALA A 98 11.56 -1.76 4.91
C ALA A 98 10.27 -1.11 5.42
N HIS A 99 9.98 0.12 4.99
CA HIS A 99 8.71 0.77 5.32
C HIS A 99 7.53 0.12 4.62
N ASP A 100 7.67 -0.22 3.33
CA ASP A 100 6.65 -0.97 2.60
C ASP A 100 6.50 -2.38 3.17
N ASP A 101 7.61 -3.06 3.49
CA ASP A 101 7.59 -4.42 4.05
C ASP A 101 6.82 -4.46 5.37
N TYR A 102 7.12 -3.54 6.29
CA TYR A 102 6.38 -3.39 7.54
C TYR A 102 4.89 -3.12 7.29
N GLN A 103 4.57 -2.19 6.40
CA GLN A 103 3.17 -1.88 6.07
C GLN A 103 2.45 -3.07 5.44
N PHE A 104 3.14 -3.90 4.65
CA PHE A 104 2.58 -5.10 4.07
C PHE A 104 2.24 -6.12 5.16
N GLU A 105 3.14 -6.33 6.13
CA GLU A 105 2.87 -7.19 7.29
C GLU A 105 1.67 -6.68 8.10
N GLN A 106 1.56 -5.36 8.31
CA GLN A 106 0.41 -4.77 8.99
C GLN A 106 -0.89 -4.97 8.22
N LEU A 107 -0.85 -4.87 6.89
CA LEU A 107 -2.01 -5.09 6.02
C LEU A 107 -2.42 -6.57 6.03
N GLU A 108 -1.47 -7.49 5.93
CA GLU A 108 -1.71 -8.93 5.95
C GLU A 108 -2.29 -9.39 7.29
N ALA A 109 -1.79 -8.88 8.41
CA ALA A 109 -2.29 -9.21 9.76
C ALA A 109 -3.72 -8.72 10.05
N GLN A 110 -4.29 -7.87 9.20
CA GLN A 110 -5.61 -7.28 9.35
C GLN A 110 -6.73 -8.02 8.59
N LEU A 111 -6.35 -9.01 7.77
CA LEU A 111 -7.22 -9.77 6.86
C LEU A 111 -7.42 -11.20 7.35
#